data_AF-A0A1C5F309-F1
#
_entry.id   AF-A0A1C5F309-F1
#
_cell.length_a   1.000
_cell.length_b   1.000
_cell.length_c   1.000
_cell.angle_alpha   90.00
_cell.angle_beta   90.00
_cell.angle_gamma   90.00
#
_symmetry.space_group_name_H-M   'P 1'
#
loop_
_entity.id
_entity.type
_entity.pdbx_description
1 polymer ?
#
loop_
_entity_poly.entity_id
_entity_poly.type
_entity_poly.pdbx_seq_one_letter_code
_entity_poly.pdbx_strand_id
1 'polypeptide(L)'
;MMRTLRRPLLLLLPAPALTSAACGTERAHAGASADRAELDARARYMQSAIELIRVTEVDGPVVRLSAERATVDRETLRRAVESAHPATDTELDALLPEQTAPASPVERGDLPPVGDGAPNNSVPEGASG
;
A
#
# COMPACT_ATOMS: atom_id res chain seq x y z
N MET A 1 33.75 -61.06 43.63
CA MET A 1 32.72 -60.88 42.59
C MET A 1 32.65 -59.40 42.24
N MET A 2 33.49 -58.95 41.30
CA MET A 2 33.66 -57.54 40.92
C MET A 2 32.62 -57.17 39.85
N ARG A 3 31.76 -56.21 40.13
CA ARG A 3 30.83 -55.64 39.15
C ARG A 3 31.28 -54.22 38.82
N THR A 4 32.04 -54.11 37.73
CA THR A 4 32.44 -52.86 37.08
C THR A 4 31.22 -52.21 36.42
N LEU A 5 30.76 -51.06 36.92
CA LEU A 5 29.76 -50.24 36.24
C LEU A 5 30.43 -49.34 35.20
N ARG A 6 30.02 -49.51 33.95
CA ARG A 6 30.42 -48.72 32.78
C ARG A 6 29.72 -47.35 32.84
N ARG A 7 30.51 -46.26 32.83
CA ARG A 7 30.04 -44.88 32.63
C ARG A 7 29.71 -44.65 31.15
N PRO A 8 28.52 -44.17 30.76
CA PRO A 8 28.28 -43.73 29.40
C PRO A 8 28.86 -42.32 29.21
N LEU A 9 29.67 -42.19 28.17
CA LEU A 9 30.26 -40.95 27.66
C LEU A 9 29.14 -40.08 27.07
N LEU A 10 28.81 -38.97 27.73
CA LEU A 10 27.88 -37.96 27.24
C LEU A 10 28.56 -37.16 26.11
N LEU A 11 28.24 -37.47 24.85
CA LEU A 11 28.65 -36.70 23.68
C LEU A 11 27.90 -35.36 23.66
N LEU A 12 28.61 -34.29 24.03
CA LEU A 12 28.14 -32.90 23.98
C LEU A 12 28.26 -32.40 22.52
N LEU A 13 27.17 -32.45 21.74
CA LEU A 13 27.12 -31.77 20.44
C LEU A 13 26.89 -30.26 20.66
N PRO A 14 27.71 -29.36 20.08
CA PRO A 14 27.44 -27.93 20.10
C PRO A 14 26.30 -27.61 19.12
N ALA A 15 25.24 -26.97 19.62
CA ALA A 15 24.16 -26.45 18.79
C ALA A 15 24.69 -25.29 17.91
N PRO A 16 24.47 -25.30 16.58
CA PRO A 16 24.86 -24.17 15.74
C PRO A 16 23.94 -22.97 16.05
N ALA A 17 24.55 -21.87 16.49
CA ALA A 17 23.87 -20.59 16.64
C ALA A 17 23.53 -20.04 15.24
N LEU A 18 22.29 -20.25 14.81
CA LEU A 18 21.73 -19.54 13.65
C LEU A 18 21.52 -18.07 14.05
N THR A 19 22.52 -17.23 13.78
CA THR A 19 22.37 -15.77 13.85
C THR A 19 21.61 -15.30 12.62
N SER A 20 20.28 -15.20 12.74
CA SER A 20 19.46 -14.49 11.77
C SER A 20 19.78 -12.99 11.85
N ALA A 21 20.61 -12.50 10.93
CA ALA A 21 20.72 -11.07 10.64
C ALA A 21 19.44 -10.63 9.90
N ALA A 22 18.40 -10.32 10.67
CA ALA A 22 17.27 -9.53 10.17
C ALA A 22 17.70 -8.06 10.18
N CYS A 23 18.06 -7.52 9.02
CA CYS A 23 18.23 -6.08 8.81
C CYS A 23 16.86 -5.40 8.80
N GLY A 24 16.54 -4.72 9.90
CA GLY A 24 15.42 -3.79 10.04
C GLY A 24 15.56 -3.14 11.42
N THR A 25 16.10 -1.93 11.48
CA THR A 25 16.31 -1.20 12.75
C THR A 25 15.05 -0.44 13.18
N GLU A 26 13.92 -0.59 12.49
CA GLU A 26 12.67 0.04 12.88
C GLU A 26 12.16 -0.54 14.21
N ARG A 27 12.13 0.31 15.24
CA ARG A 27 11.44 0.00 16.49
C ARG A 27 9.94 0.10 16.23
N ALA A 28 9.20 -0.96 16.53
CA ALA A 28 7.74 -0.93 16.50
C ALA A 28 7.24 0.20 17.42
N HIS A 29 6.46 1.12 16.87
CA HIS A 29 5.76 2.12 17.66
C HIS A 29 4.66 1.41 18.46
N ALA A 30 4.51 1.74 19.74
CA ALA A 30 3.47 1.18 20.61
C ALA A 30 2.11 1.81 20.27
N GLY A 31 1.60 1.52 19.07
CA GLY A 31 0.23 1.82 18.66
C GLY A 31 -0.73 0.70 19.09
N ALA A 32 -2.02 1.03 19.19
CA ALA A 32 -3.08 0.07 19.49
C ALA A 32 -2.96 -1.15 18.57
N SER A 33 -2.89 -2.36 19.14
CA SER A 33 -2.80 -3.58 18.35
C SER A 33 -4.04 -3.70 17.48
N ALA A 34 -3.87 -3.80 16.16
CA ALA A 34 -4.96 -4.06 15.23
C ALA A 34 -5.81 -5.25 15.71
N ASP A 35 -7.14 -5.12 15.62
CA ASP A 35 -8.08 -6.12 16.13
C ASP A 35 -7.82 -7.48 15.49
N ARG A 36 -7.49 -8.46 16.33
CA ARG A 36 -7.09 -9.79 15.87
C ARG A 36 -8.23 -10.53 15.16
N ALA A 37 -9.48 -10.30 15.56
CA ALA A 37 -10.63 -10.90 14.89
C ALA A 37 -10.81 -10.35 13.47
N GLU A 38 -10.67 -9.03 13.30
CA GLU A 38 -10.69 -8.37 11.99
C GLU A 38 -9.55 -8.87 11.09
N LEU A 39 -8.33 -8.96 11.63
CA LEU A 39 -7.17 -9.46 10.89
C LEU A 39 -7.33 -10.92 10.44
N ASP A 40 -7.88 -11.77 11.29
CA ASP A 40 -8.15 -13.17 10.99
C ASP A 40 -9.22 -13.32 9.89
N ALA A 41 -10.28 -12.50 9.92
CA ALA A 41 -11.27 -12.44 8.85
C ALA A 41 -10.67 -12.00 7.51
N ARG A 42 -9.81 -10.97 7.51
CA ARG A 42 -9.07 -10.51 6.32
C ARG A 42 -8.09 -11.54 5.79
N ALA A 43 -7.35 -12.22 6.68
CA ALA A 43 -6.41 -13.28 6.30
C ALA A 43 -7.14 -14.40 5.53
N ARG A 44 -8.28 -14.86 6.05
CA ARG A 44 -9.13 -15.85 5.39
C ARG A 44 -9.66 -15.37 4.05
N TYR A 45 -10.12 -14.12 3.96
CA TYR A 45 -10.59 -13.53 2.71
C TYR A 45 -9.49 -13.53 1.63
N MET A 46 -8.25 -13.21 2.02
CA MET A 46 -7.08 -13.23 1.13
C MET A 46 -6.51 -14.63 0.89
N GLN A 47 -7.09 -15.68 1.50
CA GLN A 47 -6.55 -17.05 1.50
C GLN A 47 -5.10 -17.12 1.97
N SER A 48 -4.75 -16.26 2.94
CA SER A 48 -3.43 -16.17 3.53
C SER A 48 -3.47 -16.61 5.00
N ALA A 49 -2.32 -17.06 5.50
CA ALA A 49 -2.18 -17.42 6.89
C ALA A 49 -1.81 -16.18 7.72
N ILE A 50 -2.47 -15.97 8.86
CA ILE A 50 -2.33 -14.73 9.66
C ILE A 50 -0.90 -14.54 10.16
N GLU A 51 -0.16 -15.62 10.39
CA GLU A 51 1.26 -15.62 10.76
C GLU A 51 2.20 -15.06 9.68
N LEU A 52 1.74 -14.97 8.43
CA LEU A 52 2.47 -14.37 7.31
C LEU A 52 2.12 -12.89 7.10
N ILE A 53 1.17 -12.35 7.88
CA ILE A 53 0.70 -10.98 7.74
C ILE A 53 1.38 -10.11 8.80
N ARG A 54 2.07 -9.06 8.34
CA ARG A 54 2.63 -8.02 9.21
C ARG A 54 1.81 -6.75 9.05
N VAL A 55 1.31 -6.23 10.16
CA VAL A 55 0.59 -4.95 10.21
C VAL A 55 1.55 -3.89 10.72
N THR A 56 1.61 -2.77 10.01
CA THR A 56 2.43 -1.61 10.37
C THR A 56 1.60 -0.36 10.10
N GLU A 57 1.55 0.51 11.10
CA GLU A 57 1.01 1.86 10.95
C GLU A 57 2.00 2.70 10.14
N VAL A 58 1.49 3.43 9.15
CA VAL A 58 2.28 4.31 8.30
C VAL A 58 1.57 5.64 8.18
N ASP A 59 2.31 6.72 8.37
CA ASP A 59 1.80 8.07 8.20
C ASP A 59 1.76 8.41 6.70
N GLY A 60 0.61 8.90 6.23
CA GLY A 60 0.44 9.35 4.85
C GLY A 60 0.01 8.25 3.85
N PRO A 61 0.04 8.56 2.54
CA PRO A 61 -0.45 7.65 1.51
C PRO A 61 0.48 6.46 1.28
N VAL A 62 -0.10 5.29 1.01
CA VAL A 62 0.63 4.04 0.72
C VAL A 62 0.39 3.62 -0.72
N VAL A 63 1.48 3.34 -1.44
CA VAL A 63 1.44 2.77 -2.79
C VAL A 63 1.90 1.32 -2.74
N ARG A 64 1.10 0.40 -3.28
CA ARG A 64 1.47 -1.02 -3.43
C ARG A 64 1.68 -1.35 -4.90
N LEU A 65 2.89 -1.79 -5.25
CA LEU A 65 3.19 -2.32 -6.58
C LEU A 65 3.11 -3.84 -6.58
N SER A 66 2.45 -4.40 -7.59
CA SER A 66 2.35 -5.84 -7.81
C SER A 66 2.47 -6.14 -9.30
N ALA A 67 3.17 -7.23 -9.62
CA ALA A 67 3.33 -7.70 -10.99
C ALA A 67 3.40 -9.23 -11.00
N GLU A 68 3.21 -9.83 -12.18
CA GLU A 68 3.38 -11.26 -12.37
C GLU A 68 4.86 -11.64 -12.19
N ARG A 69 5.13 -12.63 -11.34
CA ARG A 69 6.50 -13.04 -10.99
C ARG A 69 7.31 -13.52 -12.20
N ALA A 70 6.66 -14.05 -13.22
CA ALA A 70 7.30 -14.54 -14.44
C ALA A 70 7.75 -13.41 -15.38
N THR A 71 7.16 -12.22 -15.25
CA THR A 71 7.39 -11.10 -16.18
C THR A 71 8.19 -9.96 -15.57
N VAL A 72 8.07 -9.74 -14.26
CA VAL A 72 8.77 -8.68 -13.54
C VAL A 72 9.52 -9.26 -12.35
N ASP A 73 10.82 -9.04 -12.33
CA ASP A 73 11.68 -9.46 -11.23
C ASP A 73 11.55 -8.53 -10.01
N ARG A 74 11.99 -9.04 -8.86
CA ARG A 74 11.91 -8.30 -7.58
C ARG A 74 12.74 -7.00 -7.59
N GLU A 75 13.88 -6.99 -8.28
CA GLU A 75 14.77 -5.83 -8.32
C GLU A 75 14.11 -4.69 -9.11
N THR A 76 13.41 -5.00 -10.20
CA THR A 76 12.59 -4.03 -10.93
C THR A 76 11.50 -3.44 -10.04
N LEU A 77 10.73 -4.25 -9.32
CA LEU A 77 9.72 -3.74 -8.39
C LEU A 77 10.33 -2.89 -7.28
N ARG A 78 11.49 -3.28 -6.75
CA ARG A 78 12.20 -2.50 -5.72
C ARG A 78 12.57 -1.12 -6.25
N ARG A 79 13.19 -1.04 -7.43
CA ARG A 79 13.55 0.24 -8.06
C ARG A 79 12.32 1.12 -8.31
N ALA A 80 11.21 0.53 -8.75
CA ALA A 80 9.98 1.26 -8.99
C ALA A 80 9.38 1.86 -7.70
N VAL A 81 9.44 1.13 -6.58
CA VAL A 81 9.03 1.67 -5.27
C VAL A 81 9.98 2.77 -4.82
N GLU A 82 11.29 2.60 -4.99
CA GLU A 82 12.28 3.61 -4.62
C GLU A 82 12.16 4.90 -5.45
N SER A 83 11.70 4.81 -6.70
CA SER A 83 11.41 5.97 -7.54
C SER A 83 10.01 6.55 -7.33
N ALA A 84 9.12 5.88 -6.58
CA ALA A 84 7.76 6.36 -6.40
C ALA A 84 7.75 7.55 -5.44
N HIS A 85 7.21 8.68 -5.90
CA HIS A 85 7.01 9.86 -5.07
C HIS A 85 5.73 10.60 -5.48
N PRO A 86 5.19 11.46 -4.61
CA PRO A 86 4.18 12.42 -5.02
C PRO A 86 4.67 13.19 -6.25
N ALA A 87 3.82 13.33 -7.26
CA ALA A 87 4.16 14.09 -8.46
C ALA A 87 4.49 15.53 -8.07
N THR A 88 5.60 16.03 -8.61
CA THR A 88 5.96 17.44 -8.55
C THR A 88 5.12 18.23 -9.54
N ASP A 89 5.04 19.56 -9.36
CA ASP A 89 4.31 20.44 -10.29
C ASP A 89 4.84 20.30 -11.73
N THR A 90 6.16 20.18 -11.90
CA THR A 90 6.77 19.98 -13.21
C THR A 90 6.38 18.65 -13.86
N GLU A 91 6.33 17.56 -13.09
CA GLU A 91 5.89 16.26 -13.62
C GLU A 91 4.40 16.26 -13.95
N LEU A 92 3.60 16.94 -13.13
CA LEU A 92 2.18 17.09 -13.37
C LEU A 92 1.93 17.92 -14.65
N ASP A 93 2.61 19.06 -14.80
CA ASP A 93 2.53 19.91 -15.99
C ASP A 93 2.95 19.16 -17.26
N ALA A 94 3.96 18.29 -17.17
CA ALA A 94 4.40 17.46 -18.29
C ALA A 94 3.38 16.38 -18.71
N LEU A 95 2.51 15.95 -17.79
CA LEU A 95 1.47 14.95 -18.05
C LEU A 95 0.16 15.57 -18.56
N LEU A 96 -0.13 16.79 -18.13
CA LEU A 96 -1.33 17.49 -18.54
C LEU A 96 -1.16 17.97 -19.99
N PRO A 97 -2.23 17.90 -20.81
CA PRO A 97 -2.19 18.52 -22.12
C PRO A 97 -1.96 20.02 -21.95
N GLU A 98 -1.21 20.60 -22.89
CA GLU A 98 -0.99 22.05 -22.98
C GLU A 98 -2.34 22.76 -22.79
N GLN A 99 -2.43 23.53 -21.71
CA GLN A 99 -3.65 24.21 -21.33
C GLN A 99 -3.86 25.34 -22.34
N THR A 100 -4.55 25.02 -23.43
CA THR A 100 -4.95 26.02 -24.41
C THR A 100 -6.04 26.83 -23.75
N ALA A 101 -5.68 27.99 -23.19
CA ALA A 101 -6.68 28.96 -22.78
C ALA A 101 -7.59 29.20 -24.00
N PRO A 102 -8.90 28.91 -23.91
CA PRO A 102 -9.78 29.23 -25.02
C PRO A 102 -9.66 30.75 -25.23
N ALA A 103 -9.48 31.18 -26.48
CA ALA A 103 -9.28 32.59 -26.84
C ALA A 103 -10.43 33.50 -26.34
N SER A 104 -11.55 32.90 -25.94
CA SER A 104 -12.71 33.50 -25.33
C SER A 104 -13.42 32.45 -24.45
N PRO A 105 -14.16 32.85 -23.40
CA PRO A 105 -15.06 31.95 -22.68
C PRO A 105 -15.91 31.13 -23.65
N VAL A 106 -16.11 29.84 -23.39
CA VAL A 106 -17.01 29.02 -24.19
C VAL A 106 -18.43 29.56 -23.94
N GLU A 107 -19.03 30.15 -24.97
CA GLU A 107 -20.42 30.60 -24.98
C GLU A 107 -21.34 29.38 -24.86
N ARG A 108 -21.60 28.93 -23.63
CA ARG A 108 -22.63 27.94 -23.35
C ARG A 108 -23.95 28.66 -23.21
N GLY A 109 -24.83 28.54 -24.21
CA GLY A 109 -26.12 29.24 -24.28
C GLY A 109 -27.14 28.88 -23.18
N ASP A 110 -26.79 27.98 -22.27
CA ASP A 110 -27.53 27.58 -21.07
C ASP A 110 -27.08 28.32 -19.81
N LEU A 111 -26.04 29.15 -19.90
CA LEU A 111 -25.53 29.94 -18.79
C LEU A 111 -26.31 31.25 -18.61
N PRO A 112 -26.68 31.60 -17.37
CA PRO A 112 -27.19 32.92 -17.05
C PRO A 112 -26.18 34.04 -17.38
N PRO A 113 -26.62 35.22 -17.85
CA PRO A 113 -25.73 36.35 -18.17
C PRO A 113 -25.05 36.97 -16.94
N VAL A 114 -25.58 36.68 -15.74
CA VAL A 114 -25.02 37.05 -14.44
C VAL A 114 -25.18 35.85 -13.50
N GLY A 115 -24.15 35.49 -12.74
CA GLY A 115 -24.19 34.34 -11.83
C GLY A 115 -22.85 33.66 -11.63
N ASP A 116 -22.86 32.52 -10.94
CA ASP A 116 -21.69 31.68 -10.62
C ASP A 116 -21.24 30.77 -11.79
N GLY A 117 -21.91 30.85 -12.94
CA GLY A 117 -21.63 29.98 -14.08
C GLY A 117 -22.21 28.56 -13.95
N ALA A 118 -23.21 28.36 -13.08
CA ALA A 118 -24.03 27.16 -13.11
C ALA A 118 -25.01 27.18 -14.31
N PRO A 119 -25.20 26.05 -15.01
CA PRO A 119 -26.27 25.92 -16.02
C PRO A 119 -27.66 26.20 -15.44
N ASN A 120 -28.56 26.73 -16.26
CA ASN A 120 -29.96 26.89 -15.88
C ASN A 120 -30.68 25.52 -15.84
N ASN A 121 -30.79 24.94 -14.65
CA ASN A 121 -31.44 23.64 -14.42
C ASN A 121 -32.95 23.76 -14.14
N SER A 122 -33.58 24.89 -14.49
CA SER A 122 -35.01 25.10 -14.23
C SER A 122 -35.85 24.07 -14.98
N VAL A 123 -36.64 23.30 -14.24
CA VAL A 123 -37.64 22.39 -14.83
C VAL A 123 -38.86 23.18 -15.28
N PRO A 124 -39.45 22.90 -16.46
CA PRO A 124 -40.70 23.53 -16.87
C PRO A 124 -41.82 23.25 -15.88
N GLU A 125 -42.66 24.25 -15.59
CA GLU A 125 -43.91 24.03 -14.87
C GLU A 125 -44.75 22.99 -15.62
N GLY A 126 -45.11 21.90 -14.93
CA GLY A 126 -45.87 20.78 -15.50
C GLY A 126 -45.04 19.54 -15.85
N ALA A 127 -43.73 19.52 -15.61
CA ALA A 127 -42.88 18.33 -15.82
C ALA A 127 -43.03 17.22 -14.75
N SER A 128 -43.90 17.43 -13.75
CA SER A 128 -44.30 16.37 -12.81
C SER A 128 -45.41 15.53 -13.44
N GLY A 129 -45.03 14.42 -14.08
CA GLY A 129 -45.95 13.34 -14.45
C GLY A 129 -46.25 12.42 -13.28
#